data_AF-A0A820UQL9-F1
#
_entry.id   AF-A0A820UQL9-F1
#
_cell.length_a   1.000
_cell.length_b   1.000
_cell.length_c   1.000
_cell.angle_alpha   90.00
_cell.angle_beta   90.00
_cell.angle_gamma   90.00
#
_symmetry.space_group_name_H-M   'P 1'
#
loop_
_entity.id
_entity.type
_entity.pdbx_description
1 polymer ?
#
loop_
_entity_poly.entity_id
_entity_poly.type
_entity_poly.pdbx_seq_one_letter_code
_entity_poly.pdbx_strand_id
1 'polypeptide(L)'
;MNYYQRQQQQNFSIVSKKETTVTTNINRTLNELPQFQPIKPFVLFYIHRTQAHFVLDELLSEAAKTKIFTIVPKIGSLFSNYMFIQVELIQDSYTMVALIEYSNENDRNSYYYDILSNFFTIIFHSSKTIQTWGNLSDLMMPYTQYGLFTYEAVLQAEAIDIQLKFKPWYNRIFRHSIQCHQYLKFDEIDTSLCTCAHRPYKSSSCQWSISKAIAYTFEERYDSYPHEAGECIA
;
A
#
# COMPACT_ATOMS: atom_id res chain seq x y z
N MET A 1 -7.06 43.87 -20.25
CA MET A 1 -6.52 42.55 -19.85
C MET A 1 -7.37 42.05 -18.69
N ASN A 2 -8.14 40.98 -18.92
CA ASN A 2 -9.25 40.54 -18.08
C ASN A 2 -8.79 39.85 -16.79
N TYR A 3 -9.66 39.92 -15.78
CA TYR A 3 -9.55 39.33 -14.43
C TYR A 3 -9.28 37.81 -14.39
N TYR A 4 -9.28 37.14 -15.55
CA TYR A 4 -9.01 35.72 -15.73
C TYR A 4 -7.52 35.34 -15.96
N GLN A 5 -6.59 36.29 -15.97
CA GLN A 5 -5.15 36.01 -16.12
C GLN A 5 -4.32 36.15 -14.82
N ARG A 6 -4.97 36.35 -13.65
CA ARG A 6 -4.26 36.49 -12.34
C ARG A 6 -4.26 35.23 -11.46
N GLN A 7 -4.77 34.09 -11.92
CA GLN A 7 -4.79 32.85 -11.12
C GLN A 7 -3.70 31.82 -11.48
N GLN A 8 -2.72 32.13 -12.33
CA GLN A 8 -1.66 31.18 -12.70
C GLN A 8 -0.27 31.43 -12.11
N GLN A 9 -0.11 32.36 -11.16
CA GLN A 9 1.19 32.57 -10.51
C GLN A 9 1.03 32.93 -9.04
N GLN A 10 0.84 31.92 -8.17
CA GLN A 10 1.18 32.02 -6.75
C GLN A 10 1.81 30.71 -6.25
N ASN A 11 3.14 30.68 -6.38
CA ASN A 11 4.10 30.36 -5.33
C ASN A 11 3.93 29.05 -4.56
N PHE A 12 4.54 28.01 -5.14
CA PHE A 12 5.22 26.95 -4.40
C PHE A 12 6.05 27.53 -3.24
N SER A 13 5.58 27.35 -2.01
CA SER A 13 6.39 27.50 -0.81
C SER A 13 6.78 26.09 -0.34
N ILE A 14 7.88 25.59 -0.91
CA ILE A 14 8.54 24.37 -0.45
C ILE A 14 9.31 24.74 0.81
N VAL A 15 8.80 24.35 1.97
CA VAL A 15 9.60 24.29 3.20
C VAL A 15 10.52 23.07 3.08
N SER A 16 11.69 23.31 2.50
CA SER A 16 12.81 22.39 2.51
C SER A 16 13.44 22.41 3.90
N LYS A 17 13.31 21.30 4.64
CA LYS A 17 14.26 20.96 5.70
C LYS A 17 15.23 19.92 5.16
N LYS A 18 16.51 20.31 5.20
CA LYS A 18 17.69 19.55 4.80
C LYS A 18 17.82 18.21 5.51
N GLU A 19 18.24 17.23 4.69
CA GLU A 19 19.26 16.19 4.92
C GLU A 19 19.12 15.28 6.15
N THR A 20 18.91 13.98 5.89
CA THR A 20 19.92 12.97 6.26
C THR A 20 19.91 11.79 5.29
N THR A 21 21.10 11.51 4.76
CA THR A 21 21.61 10.33 4.06
C THR A 21 21.00 9.00 4.51
N VAL A 22 20.26 8.32 3.64
CA VAL A 22 19.87 6.90 3.81
C VAL A 22 20.02 6.20 2.45
N THR A 23 21.25 5.83 2.08
CA THR A 23 21.49 5.06 0.84
C THR A 23 22.62 4.04 0.99
N THR A 24 22.77 3.45 2.19
CA THR A 24 23.86 2.50 2.46
C THR A 24 23.46 1.28 3.30
N ASN A 25 22.19 0.84 3.27
CA ASN A 25 21.77 -0.33 4.07
C ASN A 25 20.73 -1.26 3.40
N ILE A 26 20.58 -1.25 2.09
CA ILE A 26 19.51 -2.03 1.43
C ILE A 26 19.77 -3.56 1.46
N ASN A 27 21.01 -4.01 1.61
CA ASN A 27 21.36 -5.44 1.46
C ASN A 27 21.52 -6.23 2.78
N ARG A 28 21.13 -5.71 3.95
CA ARG A 28 21.34 -6.44 5.24
C ARG A 28 20.14 -6.57 6.19
N THR A 29 18.96 -6.02 5.91
CA THR A 29 17.87 -5.98 6.90
C THR A 29 16.47 -5.94 6.26
N LEU A 30 15.91 -7.10 5.92
CA LEU A 30 14.46 -7.26 5.77
C LEU A 30 13.84 -8.14 6.87
N ASN A 31 14.61 -8.46 7.91
CA ASN A 31 14.07 -9.09 9.13
C ASN A 31 13.14 -8.14 9.89
N GLU A 32 13.22 -6.82 9.63
CA GLU A 32 12.45 -5.83 10.35
C GLU A 32 11.86 -4.82 9.36
N LEU A 33 10.55 -4.58 9.45
CA LEU A 33 9.90 -3.49 8.71
C LEU A 33 10.45 -2.14 9.19
N PRO A 34 10.64 -1.16 8.29
CA PRO A 34 10.89 0.21 8.70
C PRO A 34 9.71 0.73 9.55
N GLN A 35 9.94 1.80 10.30
CA GLN A 35 8.84 2.48 10.98
C GLN A 35 7.83 2.96 9.94
N PHE A 36 6.55 2.60 10.11
CA PHE A 36 5.47 3.15 9.30
C PHE A 36 5.40 4.66 9.52
N GLN A 37 5.40 5.40 8.43
CA GLN A 37 5.30 6.85 8.42
C GLN A 37 4.11 7.23 7.55
N PRO A 38 3.40 8.34 7.85
CA PRO A 38 2.45 8.91 6.93
C PRO A 38 3.14 9.17 5.58
N ILE A 39 2.39 9.02 4.50
CA ILE A 39 2.94 9.24 3.16
C ILE A 39 3.51 10.66 3.10
N LYS A 40 4.70 10.77 2.53
CA LYS A 40 5.33 12.02 2.05
C LYS A 40 4.36 12.78 1.11
N PRO A 41 4.68 13.99 0.62
CA PRO A 41 3.91 14.55 -0.50
C PRO A 41 3.67 13.47 -1.57
N PHE A 42 2.41 13.30 -1.97
CA PHE A 42 2.01 12.32 -2.96
C PHE A 42 1.23 12.97 -4.09
N VAL A 43 1.28 12.34 -5.26
CA VAL A 43 0.47 12.72 -6.42
C VAL A 43 -0.41 11.54 -6.79
N LEU A 44 -1.71 11.79 -6.93
CA LEU A 44 -2.69 10.77 -7.28
C LEU A 44 -3.04 10.89 -8.77
N PHE A 45 -2.91 9.78 -9.48
CA PHE A 45 -3.34 9.61 -10.86
C PHE A 45 -4.46 8.58 -10.92
N TYR A 46 -5.57 8.96 -11.54
CA TYR A 46 -6.61 8.03 -11.95
C TYR A 46 -6.36 7.61 -13.39
N ILE A 47 -6.11 6.32 -13.60
CA ILE A 47 -5.70 5.76 -14.89
C ILE A 47 -6.88 4.96 -15.45
N HIS A 48 -7.44 5.45 -16.56
CA HIS A 48 -8.56 4.84 -17.26
C HIS A 48 -8.37 4.91 -18.78
N ARG A 49 -9.20 4.20 -19.54
CA ARG A 49 -9.04 4.01 -20.99
C ARG A 49 -9.04 5.29 -21.84
N THR A 50 -9.62 6.37 -21.33
CA THR A 50 -9.69 7.68 -22.02
C THR A 50 -8.65 8.68 -21.50
N GLN A 51 -7.70 8.20 -20.69
CA GLN A 51 -6.62 9.03 -20.17
C GLN A 51 -5.72 9.54 -21.31
N ALA A 52 -5.25 10.77 -21.18
CA ALA A 52 -4.34 11.35 -22.15
C ALA A 52 -3.00 10.59 -22.19
N HIS A 53 -2.45 10.37 -23.39
CA HIS A 53 -1.25 9.56 -23.59
C HIS A 53 -0.04 10.04 -22.75
N PHE A 54 0.15 11.37 -22.62
CA PHE A 54 1.27 11.91 -21.86
C PHE A 54 1.26 11.49 -20.38
N VAL A 55 0.09 11.24 -19.79
CA VAL A 55 -0.01 10.75 -18.40
C VAL A 55 0.40 9.28 -18.31
N LEU A 56 0.09 8.50 -19.34
CA LEU A 56 0.48 7.09 -19.44
C LEU A 56 2.00 6.95 -19.67
N ASP A 57 2.57 7.82 -20.50
CA ASP A 57 4.02 7.91 -20.70
C ASP A 57 4.75 8.32 -19.42
N GLU A 58 4.21 9.29 -18.68
CA GLU A 58 4.73 9.70 -17.37
C GLU A 58 4.69 8.54 -16.37
N LEU A 59 3.58 7.79 -16.31
CA LEU A 59 3.45 6.60 -15.47
C LEU A 59 4.55 5.57 -15.75
N LEU A 60 4.84 5.28 -17.02
CA LEU A 60 5.92 4.36 -17.39
C LEU A 60 7.30 4.89 -17.01
N SER A 61 7.55 6.18 -17.26
CA SER A 61 8.81 6.84 -16.92
C SER A 61 9.11 6.76 -15.43
N GLU A 62 8.08 7.00 -14.59
CA GLU A 62 8.22 6.92 -13.14
C GLU A 62 8.31 5.47 -12.65
N ALA A 63 7.58 4.53 -13.25
CA ALA A 63 7.71 3.10 -12.95
C ALA A 63 9.13 2.58 -13.21
N ALA A 64 9.74 2.97 -14.33
CA ALA A 64 11.08 2.53 -14.69
C ALA A 64 12.13 2.92 -13.63
N LYS A 65 12.02 4.13 -13.06
CA LYS A 65 12.93 4.67 -12.02
C LYS A 65 12.64 4.12 -10.63
N THR A 66 11.40 3.71 -10.38
CA THR A 66 10.94 3.25 -9.06
C THR A 66 11.51 1.86 -8.73
N LYS A 67 11.98 1.66 -7.50
CA LYS A 67 12.51 0.36 -7.02
C LYS A 67 11.53 -0.39 -6.13
N ILE A 68 10.70 0.34 -5.39
CA ILE A 68 9.77 -0.23 -4.40
C ILE A 68 8.36 0.17 -4.81
N PHE A 69 7.49 -0.81 -4.90
CA PHE A 69 6.08 -0.63 -5.21
C PHE A 69 5.22 -1.13 -4.06
N THR A 70 4.08 -0.50 -3.81
CA THR A 70 3.00 -1.10 -3.00
C THR A 70 1.84 -1.42 -3.94
N ILE A 71 1.30 -2.63 -3.87
CA ILE A 71 0.12 -3.02 -4.65
C ILE A 71 -1.04 -3.30 -3.70
N VAL A 72 -2.16 -2.62 -3.93
CA VAL A 72 -3.40 -2.77 -3.18
C VAL A 72 -4.54 -3.01 -4.17
N PRO A 73 -4.95 -4.27 -4.39
CA PRO A 73 -6.16 -4.56 -5.14
C PRO A 73 -7.36 -3.91 -4.47
N LYS A 74 -8.22 -3.27 -5.27
CA LYS A 74 -9.47 -2.68 -4.82
C LYS A 74 -10.59 -3.46 -5.50
N ILE A 75 -11.33 -4.21 -4.68
CA ILE A 75 -12.51 -4.91 -5.17
C ILE A 75 -13.52 -3.84 -5.54
N GLY A 76 -13.93 -3.82 -6.81
CA GLY A 76 -15.01 -2.95 -7.29
C GLY A 76 -16.33 -3.28 -6.58
N SER A 77 -17.36 -2.46 -6.81
CA SER A 77 -18.71 -2.85 -6.39
C SER A 77 -19.05 -4.22 -6.98
N LEU A 78 -19.75 -5.09 -6.23
CA LEU A 78 -20.22 -6.40 -6.71
C LEU A 78 -21.03 -6.31 -8.02
N PHE A 79 -21.48 -5.11 -8.38
CA PHE A 79 -22.28 -4.82 -9.56
C PHE A 79 -21.54 -4.08 -10.67
N SER A 80 -20.24 -3.80 -10.54
CA SER A 80 -19.45 -3.16 -11.59
C SER A 80 -18.59 -4.18 -12.33
N ASN A 81 -18.58 -4.12 -13.67
CA ASN A 81 -17.62 -4.84 -14.51
C ASN A 81 -16.20 -4.26 -14.45
N TYR A 82 -15.99 -3.28 -13.57
CA TYR A 82 -14.74 -2.58 -13.38
C TYR A 82 -14.03 -3.12 -12.14
N MET A 83 -12.74 -3.41 -12.31
CA MET A 83 -11.84 -3.74 -11.22
C MET A 83 -10.79 -2.66 -11.11
N PHE A 84 -10.26 -2.48 -9.91
CA PHE A 84 -9.30 -1.43 -9.63
C PHE A 84 -8.06 -2.00 -8.95
N ILE A 85 -6.89 -1.55 -9.36
CA ILE A 85 -5.65 -1.79 -8.62
C ILE A 85 -5.05 -0.44 -8.29
N GLN A 86 -4.76 -0.22 -7.02
CA GLN A 86 -3.92 0.88 -6.59
C GLN A 86 -2.48 0.41 -6.57
N VAL A 87 -1.61 1.14 -7.26
CA VAL A 87 -0.16 0.93 -7.25
C VAL A 87 0.50 2.20 -6.73
N GLU A 88 1.30 2.07 -5.69
CA GLU A 88 2.10 3.17 -5.16
C GLU A 88 3.54 2.98 -5.62
N LEU A 89 4.08 3.99 -6.28
CA LEU A 89 5.46 4.07 -6.73
C LEU A 89 6.24 4.87 -5.69
N ILE A 90 7.01 4.18 -4.85
CA ILE A 90 7.71 4.81 -3.73
C ILE A 90 9.06 5.35 -4.20
N GLN A 91 9.21 6.67 -4.14
CA GLN A 91 10.46 7.36 -4.45
C GLN A 91 11.02 8.07 -3.21
N ASP A 92 12.27 8.51 -3.29
CA ASP A 92 12.95 9.13 -2.16
C ASP A 92 12.28 10.45 -1.72
N SER A 93 11.78 11.22 -2.68
CA SER A 93 11.23 12.57 -2.46
C SER A 93 9.71 12.65 -2.44
N TYR A 94 9.00 11.74 -3.11
CA TYR A 94 7.53 11.72 -3.18
C TYR A 94 7.02 10.31 -3.47
N THR A 95 5.71 10.11 -3.33
CA THR A 95 5.04 8.87 -3.77
C THR A 95 4.06 9.20 -4.89
N MET A 96 4.15 8.48 -6.00
CA MET A 96 3.09 8.52 -7.02
C MET A 96 2.10 7.39 -6.73
N VAL A 97 0.82 7.72 -6.65
CA VAL A 97 -0.26 6.74 -6.46
C VAL A 97 -1.05 6.66 -7.75
N ALA A 98 -1.04 5.50 -8.39
CA ALA A 98 -1.82 5.20 -9.58
C ALA A 98 -3.01 4.32 -9.21
N LEU A 99 -4.23 4.80 -9.40
CA LEU A 99 -5.45 4.02 -9.31
C LEU A 99 -5.86 3.60 -10.72
N ILE A 100 -5.64 2.34 -11.07
CA ILE A 100 -5.78 1.82 -12.43
C ILE A 100 -7.11 1.07 -12.55
N GLU A 101 -7.92 1.49 -13.52
CA GLU A 101 -9.18 0.89 -13.88
C GLU A 101 -8.99 -0.20 -14.95
N TYR A 102 -9.59 -1.38 -14.70
CA TYR A 102 -9.66 -2.50 -15.64
C TYR A 102 -11.10 -2.77 -16.01
N SER A 103 -11.30 -3.15 -17.27
CA SER A 103 -12.55 -3.75 -17.74
C SER A 103 -12.23 -4.96 -18.60
N ASN A 104 -13.10 -5.97 -18.60
CA ASN A 104 -13.00 -7.11 -19.51
C ASN A 104 -13.16 -6.71 -20.99
N GLU A 105 -13.65 -5.50 -21.25
CA GLU A 105 -13.92 -4.96 -22.59
C GLU A 105 -12.72 -4.18 -23.16
N ASN A 106 -11.58 -4.14 -22.48
CA ASN A 106 -10.42 -3.42 -22.97
C ASN A 106 -9.91 -4.03 -24.29
N ASP A 107 -9.84 -3.22 -25.34
CA ASP A 107 -9.25 -3.60 -26.62
C ASP A 107 -7.76 -3.90 -26.41
N ARG A 108 -7.39 -5.17 -26.62
CA ARG A 108 -6.01 -5.65 -26.46
C ARG A 108 -5.03 -5.03 -27.46
N ASN A 109 -5.54 -4.40 -28.52
CA ASN A 109 -4.73 -3.67 -29.50
C ASN A 109 -4.70 -2.15 -29.21
N SER A 110 -5.26 -1.71 -28.09
CA SER A 110 -5.23 -0.29 -27.72
C SER A 110 -3.88 0.11 -27.13
N TYR A 111 -3.46 1.33 -27.42
CA TYR A 111 -2.29 1.93 -26.79
C TYR A 111 -2.36 1.90 -25.26
N TYR A 112 -3.55 2.09 -24.68
CA TYR A 112 -3.76 1.94 -23.22
C TYR A 112 -3.37 0.55 -22.70
N TYR A 113 -3.78 -0.50 -23.41
CA TYR A 113 -3.45 -1.88 -23.05
C TYR A 113 -1.94 -2.12 -23.12
N ASP A 114 -1.29 -1.68 -24.19
CA ASP A 114 0.15 -1.84 -24.37
C ASP A 114 0.95 -1.13 -23.26
N ILE A 115 0.56 0.09 -22.92
CA ILE A 115 1.21 0.84 -21.83
C ILE A 115 1.02 0.12 -20.50
N LEU A 116 -0.19 -0.33 -20.17
CA LEU A 116 -0.42 -1.05 -18.91
C LEU A 116 0.31 -2.40 -18.86
N SER A 117 0.37 -3.13 -19.98
CA SER A 117 1.13 -4.37 -20.09
C SER A 117 2.62 -4.12 -19.81
N ASN A 118 3.19 -3.07 -20.42
CA ASN A 118 4.57 -2.64 -20.15
C ASN A 118 4.76 -2.20 -18.70
N PHE A 119 3.80 -1.48 -18.13
CA PHE A 119 3.84 -1.03 -16.75
C PHE A 119 3.92 -2.21 -15.77
N PHE A 120 3.08 -3.23 -15.92
CA PHE A 120 3.15 -4.43 -15.08
C PHE A 120 4.40 -5.27 -15.34
N THR A 121 4.88 -5.31 -16.58
CA THR A 121 6.17 -5.94 -16.89
C THR A 121 7.32 -5.28 -16.12
N ILE A 122 7.32 -3.95 -16.01
CA ILE A 122 8.31 -3.21 -15.20
C ILE A 122 8.17 -3.54 -13.71
N ILE A 123 6.94 -3.55 -13.18
CA ILE A 123 6.68 -3.78 -11.76
C ILE A 123 7.08 -5.19 -11.33
N PHE A 124 6.72 -6.21 -12.11
CA PHE A 124 7.01 -7.61 -11.78
C PHE A 124 8.42 -8.05 -12.16
N HIS A 125 9.26 -7.14 -12.67
CA HIS A 125 10.66 -7.44 -12.91
C HIS A 125 11.38 -7.76 -11.60
N SER A 126 12.24 -8.79 -11.59
CA SER A 126 12.93 -9.29 -10.39
C SER A 126 13.90 -8.32 -9.72
N SER A 127 14.18 -7.17 -10.34
CA SER A 127 14.98 -6.08 -9.75
C SER A 127 14.17 -5.09 -8.94
N LYS A 128 12.85 -5.28 -8.87
CA LYS A 128 11.90 -4.45 -8.12
C LYS A 128 11.41 -5.21 -6.91
N THR A 129 11.12 -4.48 -5.84
CA THR A 129 10.52 -5.03 -4.63
C THR A 129 9.06 -4.62 -4.54
N ILE A 130 8.17 -5.59 -4.36
CA ILE A 130 6.73 -5.36 -4.25
C ILE A 130 6.29 -5.58 -2.81
N GLN A 131 5.61 -4.59 -2.26
CA GLN A 131 5.01 -4.61 -0.95
C GLN A 131 3.50 -4.88 -1.08
N THR A 132 3.02 -5.81 -0.28
CA THR A 132 1.60 -6.21 -0.28
C THR A 132 1.10 -6.42 1.14
N TRP A 133 -0.22 -6.33 1.30
CA TRP A 133 -0.89 -6.70 2.54
C TRP A 133 -1.57 -8.07 2.35
N GLY A 134 -0.83 -9.15 2.59
CA GLY A 134 -1.19 -10.51 2.22
C GLY A 134 -0.31 -11.06 1.09
N ASN A 135 -0.56 -12.30 0.69
CA ASN A 135 0.22 -12.98 -0.35
C ASN A 135 -0.03 -12.36 -1.74
N LEU A 136 1.03 -11.92 -2.43
CA LEU A 136 0.93 -11.27 -3.74
C LEU A 136 0.25 -12.16 -4.80
N SER A 137 0.61 -13.45 -4.89
CA SER A 137 0.01 -14.35 -5.89
C SER A 137 -1.49 -14.53 -5.70
N ASP A 138 -1.94 -14.70 -4.46
CA ASP A 138 -3.36 -14.84 -4.14
C ASP A 138 -4.13 -13.55 -4.47
N LEU A 139 -3.54 -12.40 -4.13
CA LEU A 139 -4.12 -11.07 -4.38
C LEU A 139 -4.26 -10.75 -5.87
N MET A 140 -3.30 -11.16 -6.69
CA MET A 140 -3.24 -10.82 -8.12
C MET A 140 -3.84 -11.88 -9.03
N MET A 141 -4.05 -13.12 -8.55
CA MET A 141 -4.65 -14.21 -9.35
C MET A 141 -5.95 -13.79 -10.08
N PRO A 142 -6.92 -13.10 -9.44
CA PRO A 142 -8.15 -12.67 -10.12
C PRO A 142 -7.93 -11.67 -11.27
N TYR A 143 -6.76 -11.05 -11.36
CA TYR A 143 -6.43 -10.04 -12.37
C TYR A 143 -5.68 -10.61 -13.57
N THR A 144 -5.21 -11.85 -13.49
CA THR A 144 -4.49 -12.51 -14.60
C THR A 144 -5.39 -12.71 -15.83
N GLN A 145 -6.70 -12.83 -15.64
CA GLN A 145 -7.68 -12.95 -16.73
C GLN A 145 -7.71 -11.73 -17.66
N TYR A 146 -7.27 -10.55 -17.20
CA TYR A 146 -7.22 -9.34 -18.02
C TYR A 146 -6.04 -9.31 -19.01
N GLY A 147 -5.09 -10.25 -18.89
CA GLY A 147 -4.00 -10.43 -19.86
C GLY A 147 -2.86 -9.41 -19.81
N LEU A 148 -2.86 -8.49 -18.84
CA LEU A 148 -1.80 -7.47 -18.68
C LEU A 148 -0.50 -8.00 -18.09
N PHE A 149 -0.56 -9.17 -17.46
CA PHE A 149 0.57 -9.90 -16.92
C PHE A 149 0.19 -11.37 -16.77
N THR A 150 1.20 -12.23 -16.65
CA THR A 150 1.00 -13.67 -16.43
C THR A 150 1.07 -14.01 -14.95
N TYR A 151 0.43 -15.11 -14.56
CA TYR A 151 0.57 -15.63 -13.20
C TYR A 151 2.03 -15.95 -12.84
N GLU A 152 2.80 -16.44 -13.82
CA GLU A 152 4.21 -16.74 -13.63
C GLU A 152 5.07 -15.50 -13.35
N ALA A 153 4.78 -14.36 -14.01
CA ALA A 153 5.45 -13.11 -13.68
C ALA A 153 5.20 -12.69 -12.22
N VAL A 154 3.98 -12.92 -11.71
CA VAL A 154 3.64 -12.64 -10.31
C VAL A 154 4.40 -13.56 -9.34
N LEU A 155 4.50 -14.86 -9.65
CA LEU A 155 5.23 -15.83 -8.83
C LEU A 155 6.74 -15.55 -8.77
N GLN A 156 7.32 -15.05 -9.86
CA GLN A 156 8.74 -14.74 -9.95
C GLN A 156 9.10 -13.37 -9.35
N ALA A 157 8.11 -12.52 -9.07
CA ALA A 157 8.34 -11.19 -8.52
C ALA A 157 8.83 -11.26 -7.07
N GLU A 158 9.75 -10.37 -6.70
CA GLU A 158 10.21 -10.24 -5.32
C GLU A 158 9.13 -9.52 -4.50
N ALA A 159 8.36 -10.29 -3.72
CA ALA A 159 7.26 -9.78 -2.91
C ALA A 159 7.54 -9.88 -1.41
N ILE A 160 7.20 -8.82 -0.69
CA ILE A 160 7.19 -8.76 0.77
C ILE A 160 5.74 -8.64 1.22
N ASP A 161 5.26 -9.68 1.90
CA ASP A 161 4.00 -9.62 2.63
C ASP A 161 4.22 -8.84 3.94
N ILE A 162 3.77 -7.60 3.95
CA ILE A 162 3.84 -6.69 5.10
C ILE A 162 2.96 -7.20 6.24
N GLN A 163 1.84 -7.86 5.94
CA GLN A 163 0.87 -8.31 6.94
C GLN A 163 1.52 -9.29 7.94
N LEU A 164 2.37 -10.19 7.44
CA LEU A 164 3.11 -11.16 8.28
C LEU A 164 4.10 -10.49 9.23
N LYS A 165 4.68 -9.35 8.82
CA LYS A 165 5.69 -8.63 9.61
C LYS A 165 5.08 -7.53 10.48
N PHE A 166 3.83 -7.13 10.23
CA PHE A 166 3.19 -6.00 10.90
C PHE A 166 2.99 -6.24 12.40
N LYS A 167 2.43 -7.39 12.82
CA LYS A 167 2.16 -7.66 14.24
C LYS A 167 3.45 -7.64 15.10
N PRO A 168 4.53 -8.36 14.72
CA PRO A 168 5.80 -8.25 15.45
C PRO A 168 6.33 -6.82 15.51
N TRP A 169 6.25 -6.08 14.39
CA TRP A 169 6.65 -4.68 14.34
C TRP A 169 5.83 -3.81 15.31
N TYR A 170 4.51 -3.90 15.25
CA TYR A 170 3.59 -3.11 16.07
C TYR A 170 3.82 -3.35 17.56
N ASN A 171 3.93 -4.62 17.95
CA ASN A 171 4.15 -5.02 19.34
C ASN A 171 5.47 -4.53 19.93
N ARG A 172 6.49 -4.35 19.07
CA ARG A 172 7.81 -3.84 19.45
C ARG A 172 7.79 -2.33 19.65
N ILE A 173 7.06 -1.60 18.81
CA ILE A 173 6.93 -0.13 18.87
C ILE A 173 5.99 0.26 20.00
N PHE A 174 4.79 -0.33 20.05
CA PHE A 174 3.76 -0.07 21.04
C PHE A 174 3.80 -1.14 22.14
N ARG A 175 4.84 -1.09 22.96
CA ARG A 175 5.07 -2.06 24.04
C ARG A 175 3.95 -2.01 25.09
N HIS A 176 3.72 -3.15 25.74
CA HIS A 176 2.84 -3.19 26.91
C HIS A 176 3.26 -2.15 27.93
N SER A 177 2.27 -1.46 28.50
CA SER A 177 2.51 -0.70 29.72
C SER A 177 2.99 -1.67 30.80
N ILE A 178 4.05 -1.30 31.50
CA ILE A 178 4.58 -2.05 32.65
C ILE A 178 3.50 -2.23 33.74
N GLN A 179 2.46 -1.39 33.72
CA GLN A 179 1.30 -1.45 34.62
C GLN A 179 0.20 -2.42 34.14
N CYS A 180 0.35 -3.08 33.01
CA CYS A 180 -0.53 -4.18 32.63
C CYS A 180 -0.28 -5.35 33.57
N HIS A 181 -1.22 -5.63 34.48
CA HIS A 181 -1.11 -6.69 35.50
C HIS A 181 -0.85 -8.09 34.92
N GLN A 182 -1.06 -8.27 33.61
CA GLN A 182 -0.85 -9.53 32.89
C GLN A 182 0.57 -9.70 32.33
N TYR A 183 1.38 -8.64 32.31
CA TYR A 183 2.78 -8.68 31.89
C TYR A 183 3.67 -9.52 32.83
N LEU A 184 3.23 -9.78 34.06
CA LEU A 184 4.09 -10.26 35.14
C LEU A 184 4.24 -11.80 35.25
N LYS A 185 3.62 -12.62 34.39
CA LYS A 185 3.64 -14.09 34.59
C LYS A 185 3.97 -14.97 33.39
N PHE A 186 3.87 -14.47 32.16
CA PHE A 186 4.18 -15.26 30.98
C PHE A 186 4.86 -14.33 29.98
N ASP A 187 6.05 -14.69 29.50
CA ASP A 187 6.77 -13.97 28.43
C ASP A 187 5.98 -13.94 27.09
N GLU A 188 4.78 -14.49 27.07
CA GLU A 188 3.80 -14.39 25.98
C GLU A 188 3.00 -13.10 26.11
N ILE A 189 3.54 -12.07 25.46
CA ILE A 189 3.10 -10.68 25.50
C ILE A 189 1.63 -10.51 25.04
N ASP A 190 1.04 -11.43 24.26
CA ASP A 190 -0.33 -11.31 23.73
C ASP A 190 -1.19 -12.58 23.91
N THR A 191 -1.28 -13.11 25.13
CA THR A 191 -2.26 -14.17 25.39
C THR A 191 -3.69 -13.64 25.26
N SER A 192 -4.67 -14.53 25.05
CA SER A 192 -6.11 -14.19 25.00
C SER A 192 -6.57 -13.38 26.22
N LEU A 193 -5.86 -13.52 27.34
CA LEU A 193 -6.14 -12.84 28.59
C LEU A 193 -5.79 -11.34 28.54
N CYS A 194 -4.88 -10.89 27.69
CA CYS A 194 -4.45 -9.48 27.63
C CYS A 194 -5.64 -8.52 27.51
N THR A 195 -5.81 -7.58 28.44
CA THR A 195 -6.92 -6.61 28.45
C THR A 195 -6.59 -5.26 27.82
N CYS A 196 -5.39 -5.10 27.23
CA CYS A 196 -4.95 -3.85 26.62
C CYS A 196 -5.77 -3.51 25.35
N ALA A 197 -6.56 -2.44 25.42
CA ALA A 197 -7.41 -1.98 24.31
C ALA A 197 -6.64 -1.60 23.03
N HIS A 198 -5.35 -1.25 23.15
CA HIS A 198 -4.49 -0.92 22.02
C HIS A 198 -3.97 -2.16 21.27
N ARG A 199 -4.35 -3.38 21.67
CA ARG A 199 -3.95 -4.64 21.04
C ARG A 199 -5.16 -5.47 20.60
N PRO A 200 -5.78 -5.15 19.45
CA PRO A 200 -7.03 -5.75 19.02
C PRO A 200 -6.88 -7.22 18.58
N TYR A 201 -5.68 -7.67 18.20
CA TYR A 201 -5.43 -9.01 17.70
C TYR A 201 -4.53 -9.79 18.66
N LYS A 202 -5.13 -10.46 19.65
CA LYS A 202 -4.41 -11.17 20.72
C LYS A 202 -3.77 -12.48 20.21
N SER A 203 -4.56 -13.36 19.59
CA SER A 203 -4.04 -14.66 19.10
C SER A 203 -2.85 -14.49 18.14
N SER A 204 -1.85 -15.36 18.26
CA SER A 204 -0.70 -15.40 17.36
C SER A 204 -1.11 -15.68 15.90
N SER A 205 -2.22 -16.39 15.69
CA SER A 205 -2.79 -16.68 14.36
C SER A 205 -3.61 -15.53 13.78
N CYS A 206 -3.99 -14.53 14.58
CA CYS A 206 -4.78 -13.41 14.09
C CYS A 206 -3.92 -12.50 13.20
N GLN A 207 -4.39 -12.32 11.96
CA GLN A 207 -3.80 -11.36 11.03
C GLN A 207 -4.50 -10.00 11.15
N TRP A 208 -3.73 -8.93 11.04
CA TRP A 208 -4.27 -7.58 10.99
C TRP A 208 -4.93 -7.34 9.64
N SER A 209 -6.11 -6.72 9.65
CA SER A 209 -6.63 -6.06 8.45
C SER A 209 -5.87 -4.75 8.22
N ILE A 210 -5.72 -4.36 6.95
CA ILE A 210 -5.02 -3.11 6.59
C ILE A 210 -5.68 -1.88 7.23
N SER A 211 -7.02 -1.84 7.29
CA SER A 211 -7.79 -0.76 7.91
C SER A 211 -7.50 -0.63 9.41
N LYS A 212 -7.52 -1.73 10.16
CA LYS A 212 -7.17 -1.69 11.59
C LYS A 212 -5.70 -1.35 11.79
N ALA A 213 -4.80 -1.83 10.93
CA ALA A 213 -3.39 -1.51 11.01
C ALA A 213 -3.13 -0.01 10.87
N ILE A 214 -3.78 0.65 9.90
CA ILE A 214 -3.72 2.11 9.72
C ILE A 214 -4.30 2.82 10.94
N ALA A 215 -5.52 2.47 11.35
CA ALA A 215 -6.23 3.10 12.46
C ALA A 215 -5.41 3.11 13.76
N TYR A 216 -4.85 1.96 14.11
CA TYR A 216 -4.07 1.80 15.36
C TYR A 216 -2.65 2.36 15.28
N THR A 217 -2.09 2.53 14.08
CA THR A 217 -0.73 3.08 13.90
C THR A 217 -0.73 4.60 13.88
N PHE A 218 -1.75 5.21 13.27
CA PHE A 218 -1.81 6.66 13.05
C PHE A 218 -2.81 7.37 13.97
N GLU A 219 -3.37 6.65 14.95
CA GLU A 219 -4.44 7.16 15.84
C GLU A 219 -5.63 7.75 15.07
N GLU A 220 -5.84 7.26 13.84
CA GLU A 220 -6.99 7.63 13.05
C GLU A 220 -8.21 7.00 13.71
N ARG A 221 -9.01 7.84 14.39
CA ARG A 221 -10.29 7.43 14.93
C ARG A 221 -11.12 6.90 13.78
N TYR A 222 -11.29 5.58 13.73
CA TYR A 222 -12.49 5.00 13.16
C TYR A 222 -13.61 5.42 14.11
N ASP A 223 -14.12 6.64 13.91
CA ASP A 223 -15.44 7.01 14.40
C ASP A 223 -16.40 6.01 13.74
N SER A 224 -16.70 5.00 14.53
CA SER A 224 -17.59 3.91 14.23
C SER A 224 -18.90 4.46 13.67
N TYR A 225 -19.23 4.08 12.43
CA TYR A 225 -20.64 3.78 12.16
C TYR A 225 -20.91 2.35 12.61
N PRO A 226 -22.04 2.11 13.30
CA PRO A 226 -22.18 0.99 14.21
C PRO A 226 -22.77 -0.21 13.48
N HIS A 227 -22.00 -1.29 13.33
CA HIS A 227 -22.61 -2.62 13.10
C HIS A 227 -21.86 -3.81 13.67
N GLU A 228 -20.95 -3.62 14.62
CA GLU A 228 -20.43 -4.72 15.44
C GLU A 228 -20.42 -4.31 16.92
N ALA A 229 -21.58 -3.88 17.41
CA ALA A 229 -21.89 -3.99 18.83
C ALA A 229 -22.13 -5.48 19.12
N GLY A 230 -21.13 -6.11 19.73
CA GLY A 230 -21.04 -7.55 19.95
C GLY A 230 -19.69 -7.99 19.41
N GLU A 231 -18.60 -7.64 20.07
CA GLU A 231 -17.93 -8.62 20.93
C GLU A 231 -17.28 -7.93 22.15
N CYS A 232 -18.11 -7.64 23.16
CA CYS A 232 -17.69 -7.96 24.52
C CYS A 232 -18.01 -9.43 24.74
N ILE A 233 -17.00 -10.29 24.79
CA ILE A 233 -17.12 -11.56 25.49
C ILE A 233 -15.87 -11.70 26.37
N ALA A 234 -16.16 -11.93 27.65
CA ALA A 234 -15.32 -12.25 28.80
C ALA A 234 -13.81 -12.51 28.56
#